data_AF-A0A3D2GG27-F1
#
_entry.id   AF-A0A3D2GG27-F1
#
_cell.length_a   1.000
_cell.length_b   1.000
_cell.length_c   1.000
_cell.angle_alpha   90.00
_cell.angle_beta   90.00
_cell.angle_gamma   90.00
#
_symmetry.space_group_name_H-M   'P 1'
#
loop_
_entity.id
_entity.type
_entity.pdbx_description
1 polymer ?
#
loop_
_entity_poly.entity_id
_entity_poly.type
_entity_poly.pdbx_seq_one_letter_code
_entity_poly.pdbx_strand_id
1 'polypeptide(L)'
;QMIDFIKRAVKLELDYIQDCLRDGILGLNQELLKEYVQYLADRRFERLRLSQQYGSGNPFPWMSEVIDLKKEKNFFETRVTEYQTGGALEW
;
A
#
# COMPACT_ATOMS: atom_id res chain seq x y z
N GLN A 1 -17.32 -10.03 -15.25
CA GLN A 1 -16.00 -10.28 -15.89
C GLN A 1 -14.85 -9.62 -15.14
N MET A 2 -14.88 -8.31 -14.87
CA MET A 2 -13.81 -7.63 -14.09
C MET A 2 -13.55 -8.26 -12.72
N ILE A 3 -14.61 -8.64 -11.99
CA ILE A 3 -14.50 -9.28 -10.67
C ILE A 3 -13.72 -10.60 -10.75
N ASP A 4 -13.94 -11.39 -11.80
CA ASP A 4 -13.24 -12.65 -12.01
C ASP A 4 -11.75 -12.44 -12.25
N PHE A 5 -11.38 -11.45 -13.08
CA PHE A 5 -9.97 -11.09 -13.30
C PHE A 5 -9.27 -10.67 -12.02
N ILE A 6 -9.92 -9.86 -11.17
CA ILE A 6 -9.35 -9.44 -9.90
C ILE A 6 -9.22 -10.62 -8.94
N LYS A 7 -10.22 -11.51 -8.86
CA LYS A 7 -10.15 -12.74 -8.05
C LYS A 7 -9.01 -13.65 -8.52
N ARG A 8 -8.82 -13.80 -9.84
CA ARG A 8 -7.72 -14.56 -10.41
C ARG A 8 -6.36 -13.94 -10.11
N ALA A 9 -6.24 -12.61 -10.19
CA ALA A 9 -5.03 -11.90 -9.83
C ALA A 9 -4.68 -12.11 -8.34
N VAL A 10 -5.66 -11.96 -7.44
CA VAL A 10 -5.46 -12.23 -6.00
C VAL A 10 -4.96 -13.66 -5.77
N LYS A 11 -5.53 -14.65 -6.47
CA LYS A 11 -5.08 -16.04 -6.34
C LYS A 11 -3.62 -16.24 -6.77
N LEU A 12 -3.20 -15.60 -7.87
CA LEU A 12 -1.81 -15.68 -8.35
C LEU A 12 -0.83 -15.01 -7.38
N GLU A 13 -1.20 -13.87 -6.80
CA GLU A 13 -0.39 -13.19 -5.78
C GLU A 13 -0.23 -14.04 -4.53
N LEU A 14 -1.29 -14.74 -4.09
CA LEU A 14 -1.20 -15.64 -2.94
C LEU A 14 -0.27 -16.82 -3.19
N ASP A 15 -0.30 -17.39 -4.41
CA ASP A 15 0.59 -18.47 -4.82
C ASP A 15 2.05 -17.98 -4.86
N TYR A 16 2.28 -16.78 -5.41
CA TYR A 16 3.59 -16.14 -5.42
C TYR A 16 4.14 -15.89 -4.01
N ILE A 17 3.32 -15.34 -3.11
CA ILE A 17 3.67 -15.10 -1.70
C ILE A 17 4.02 -16.43 -1.02
N GLN A 18 3.25 -17.48 -1.27
CA GLN A 18 3.50 -18.80 -0.70
C GLN A 18 4.82 -19.41 -1.20
N ASP A 19 5.17 -19.22 -2.48
CA ASP A 19 6.43 -19.72 -3.01
C ASP A 19 7.63 -18.91 -2.54
N CYS A 20 7.51 -17.58 -2.50
CA CYS A 20 8.56 -16.69 -2.01
C CYS A 20 8.83 -16.82 -0.50
N LEU A 21 7.81 -17.10 0.30
CA LEU A 21 7.90 -17.12 1.77
C LEU A 21 7.84 -18.52 2.36
N ARG A 22 8.26 -19.54 1.59
CA ARG A 22 8.18 -20.95 1.99
C ARG A 22 8.81 -21.24 3.36
N ASP A 23 9.87 -20.53 3.74
CA ASP A 23 10.57 -20.69 5.03
C ASP A 23 10.22 -19.59 6.07
N GLY A 24 9.39 -18.63 5.69
CA GLY A 24 9.05 -17.45 6.49
C GLY A 24 10.23 -16.47 6.61
N ILE A 25 9.95 -15.17 6.51
CA ILE A 25 10.93 -14.13 6.81
C ILE A 25 10.59 -13.57 8.19
N LEU A 26 11.58 -13.43 9.06
CA LEU A 26 11.41 -12.93 10.43
C LEU A 26 10.64 -11.58 10.42
N GLY A 27 9.39 -11.58 10.87
CA GLY A 27 8.53 -10.39 10.91
C GLY A 27 7.49 -10.25 9.79
N LEU A 28 7.44 -11.16 8.80
CA LEU A 28 6.41 -11.21 7.76
C LEU A 28 5.66 -12.55 7.83
N ASN A 29 4.44 -12.52 8.37
CA ASN A 29 3.55 -13.68 8.38
C ASN A 29 2.79 -13.75 7.04
N GLN A 30 2.76 -14.93 6.43
CA GLN A 30 1.99 -15.23 5.22
C GLN A 30 0.50 -14.89 5.38
N GLU A 31 -0.06 -15.07 6.58
CA GLU A 31 -1.45 -14.71 6.87
C GLU A 31 -1.69 -13.19 6.78
N LEU A 32 -0.79 -12.39 7.33
CA LEU A 32 -0.88 -10.93 7.28
C LEU A 32 -0.73 -10.41 5.84
N LEU A 33 0.15 -11.00 5.04
CA LEU A 33 0.29 -10.66 3.62
C LEU A 33 -0.96 -11.03 2.82
N LYS A 34 -1.59 -12.16 3.13
CA LYS A 34 -2.86 -12.56 2.52
C LYS A 34 -3.97 -11.56 2.82
N GLU A 35 -4.11 -11.14 4.08
CA GLU A 35 -5.07 -10.09 4.45
C GLU A 35 -4.77 -8.76 3.74
N TYR A 36 -3.49 -8.40 3.60
CA TYR A 36 -3.09 -7.19 2.90
C TYR A 36 -3.44 -7.20 1.40
N VAL A 37 -3.21 -8.32 0.71
CA VAL A 37 -3.58 -8.47 -0.71
C VAL A 37 -5.10 -8.39 -0.89
N GLN A 38 -5.87 -8.96 0.04
CA GLN A 38 -7.34 -8.85 0.04
C GLN A 38 -7.80 -7.40 0.25
N TYR A 39 -7.21 -6.70 1.22
CA TYR A 39 -7.46 -5.27 1.45
C TYR A 39 -7.15 -4.42 0.19
N LEU A 40 -6.05 -4.71 -0.51
CA LEU A 40 -5.71 -4.02 -1.76
C LEU A 40 -6.72 -4.31 -2.87
N ALA A 41 -7.23 -5.55 -2.94
CA ALA A 41 -8.27 -5.92 -3.89
C ALA A 41 -9.58 -5.16 -3.64
N ASP A 42 -10.01 -5.04 -2.38
CA ASP A 42 -11.20 -4.25 -2.01
C ASP A 42 -11.02 -2.75 -2.34
N ARG A 43 -9.85 -2.17 -2.07
CA ARG A 43 -9.55 -0.79 -2.52
C ARG A 43 -9.65 -0.62 -4.04
N ARG A 44 -9.22 -1.62 -4.81
CA ARG A 44 -9.35 -1.61 -6.28
C ARG A 44 -10.81 -1.73 -6.71
N PHE A 45 -11.61 -2.56 -6.03
CA PHE A 45 -13.05 -2.64 -6.27
C PHE A 45 -13.76 -1.31 -6.01
N GLU A 46 -13.44 -0.63 -4.91
CA GLU A 46 -14.00 0.69 -4.58
C GLU A 46 -13.69 1.75 -5.65
N ARG A 47 -12.44 1.80 -6.14
CA ARG A 47 -12.04 2.72 -7.22
C ARG A 47 -12.78 2.45 -8.53
N LEU A 48 -13.19 1.21 -8.76
CA LEU A 48 -13.98 0.80 -9.93
C LEU A 48 -15.50 0.89 -9.68
N ARG A 49 -15.94 1.41 -8.53
CA ARG A 49 -17.35 1.45 -8.09
C ARG A 49 -18.03 0.07 -8.08
N LEU A 50 -17.25 -0.96 -7.75
CA LEU A 50 -17.73 -2.34 -7.59
C LEU A 50 -17.91 -2.66 -6.10
N SER A 51 -18.80 -3.61 -5.79
CA SER A 51 -19.02 -4.08 -4.42
C SER A 51 -17.79 -4.84 -3.91
N GLN A 52 -17.36 -4.52 -2.69
CA GLN A 52 -16.29 -5.20 -1.98
C GLN A 52 -16.59 -6.71 -1.87
N GLN A 53 -15.54 -7.53 -1.89
CA GLN A 53 -15.65 -8.98 -1.96
C GLN A 53 -15.00 -9.69 -0.78
N TYR A 54 -14.00 -9.10 -0.13
CA TYR A 54 -13.25 -9.76 0.95
C TYR A 54 -13.52 -9.13 2.31
N GLY A 55 -13.68 -7.80 2.38
CA GLY A 55 -13.96 -7.08 3.62
C GLY A 55 -12.82 -7.14 4.63
N SER A 56 -11.60 -7.45 4.18
CA SER A 56 -10.43 -7.61 5.04
C SER A 56 -9.89 -6.23 5.44
N GLY A 57 -9.54 -6.09 6.73
CA GLY A 57 -8.92 -4.86 7.26
C GLY A 57 -7.48 -4.69 6.79
N ASN A 58 -6.89 -3.50 6.99
CA ASN A 58 -5.47 -3.28 6.69
C ASN A 58 -4.59 -3.81 7.84
N PRO A 59 -3.82 -4.90 7.64
CA PRO A 59 -2.94 -5.45 8.67
C PRO A 59 -1.64 -4.64 8.87
N PHE A 60 -1.30 -3.73 7.94
CA PHE A 60 -0.08 -2.92 8.00
C PHE A 60 -0.40 -1.43 7.92
N PRO A 61 -0.87 -0.81 9.02
CA PRO A 61 -1.15 0.64 9.06
C PRO A 61 0.09 1.48 8.76
N TRP A 62 1.27 1.05 9.23
CA TRP A 62 2.56 1.72 9.01
C TRP A 62 2.97 1.78 7.53
N MET A 63 2.57 0.82 6.68
CA MET A 63 2.84 0.88 5.24
C MET A 63 2.08 2.03 4.58
N SER A 64 0.88 2.36 5.07
CA SER A 64 0.09 3.44 4.48
C SER A 64 0.75 4.81 4.70
N GLU A 65 1.44 4.99 5.83
CA GLU A 65 2.21 6.21 6.12
C GLU A 65 3.45 6.32 5.22
N VAL A 66 4.18 5.21 5.02
CA VAL A 66 5.38 5.19 4.17
C VAL A 66 5.04 5.38 2.67
N ILE A 67 3.92 4.84 2.21
CA ILE A 67 3.50 4.95 0.80
C ILE A 67 2.91 6.34 0.49
N ASP A 68 2.20 6.97 1.44
CA ASP A 68 1.63 8.32 1.25
C ASP A 68 2.71 9.42 1.29
N LEU A 69 3.83 9.19 2.00
CA LEU A 69 4.97 10.11 2.06
C LEU A 69 5.70 10.30 0.71
N LYS A 70 5.44 9.48 -0.31
CA LYS A 70 6.07 9.57 -1.63
C LYS A 70 5.46 10.66 -2.53
N LYS A 71 4.89 11.71 -1.95
CA LYS A 71 4.74 13.01 -2.59
C LYS A 71 6.00 13.82 -2.32
N GLU A 72 7.14 13.37 -2.85
CA GLU A 72 8.19 14.31 -3.18
C GLU A 72 7.57 15.27 -4.20
N LYS A 73 7.12 16.43 -3.71
CA LYS A 73 6.67 17.55 -4.52
C LYS A 73 7.62 17.64 -5.71
N ASN A 74 7.09 17.57 -6.92
CA ASN A 74 7.86 17.85 -8.12
C ASN A 74 8.64 19.14 -7.87
N PHE A 75 9.96 19.03 -7.84
CA PHE A 75 10.87 20.13 -7.55
C PHE A 75 10.67 21.31 -8.53
N PHE A 76 10.05 21.04 -9.68
CA PHE A 76 9.69 22.00 -10.72
C PHE A 76 8.33 22.71 -10.53
N GLU A 77 7.48 22.29 -9.59
CA GLU A 77 6.15 22.90 -9.37
C GLU A 77 6.09 23.81 -8.13
N THR A 78 7.14 23.85 -7.31
CA THR A 78 7.20 24.77 -6.16
C THR A 78 8.00 26.01 -6.56
N ARG A 79 7.34 27.19 -6.61
CA ARG A 79 8.06 28.46 -6.73
C ARG A 79 9.08 28.58 -5.61
N VAL A 80 10.33 28.88 -5.98
CA VAL A 80 11.44 29.21 -5.08
C VAL A 80 11.07 30.45 -4.26
N THR A 81 10.48 30.27 -3.08
CA THR A 81 10.31 31.37 -2.11
C THR A 81 10.48 30.97 -0.65
N GLU A 82 10.95 29.76 -0.35
CA GLU A 82 11.29 29.38 1.03
C GLU A 82 12.79 29.12 1.17
N TYR A 83 13.57 30.21 1.12
CA TYR A 83 14.94 30.29 1.67
C TYR A 83 15.03 31.19 2.91
N GLN A 84 13.90 31.55 3.51
CA GLN A 84 13.88 32.22 4.82
C GLN A 84 13.00 31.42 5.77
N THR A 85 13.60 30.49 6.51
CA THR A 85 13.49 30.33 7.97
C THR A 85 14.46 29.23 8.38
N GLY A 86 15.75 29.47 8.13
CA GLY A 86 16.86 28.64 8.60
C GLY A 86 17.72 29.41 9.59
N GLY A 87 17.10 30.10 10.55
CA GLY A 87 17.83 30.94 11.50
C GLY A 87 16.94 31.58 12.55
N ALA A 88 16.64 30.82 13.61
CA ALA A 88 16.40 31.33 14.97
C ALA A 88 16.28 30.11 15.92
N LEU A 89 17.40 29.45 16.18
CA LEU A 89 17.56 28.74 17.46
C LEU A 89 18.03 29.81 18.46
N GLU A 90 17.10 30.31 19.27
CA GLU A 90 17.46 31.01 20.51
C GLU A 90 17.83 29.96 21.57
N TRP A 91 18.91 30.26 22.30
CA TRP A 91 19.53 29.44 23.35
C TRP A 91 18.73 29.44 24.65
#